data_AF-A0A820EQS7-F1
#
_entry.id   AF-A0A820EQS7-F1
#
_cell.length_a   1.000
_cell.length_b   1.000
_cell.length_c   1.000
_cell.angle_alpha   90.00
_cell.angle_beta   90.00
_cell.angle_gamma   90.00
#
_symmetry.space_group_name_H-M   'P 1'
#
loop_
_entity.id
_entity.type
_entity.pdbx_description
1 polymer ?
#
loop_
_entity_poly.entity_id
_entity_poly.type
_entity_poly.pdbx_seq_one_letter_code
_entity_poly.pdbx_strand_id
1 'polypeptide(L)'
;MPGYYDHQTGKFVYIEEMEPELVVPDLTDFKLKPYVSYDVTEIKQDQFLARDLFNATYAKSIADQFKRGEINPIEDDNNEENKEKN
;
A
#
# COMPACT_ATOMS: atom_id res chain seq x y z
N MET A 1 9.90 -9.83 -24.68
CA MET A 1 9.81 -8.43 -25.12
C MET A 1 8.37 -8.00 -24.83
N PRO A 2 8.14 -6.87 -24.14
CA PRO A 2 6.79 -6.49 -23.70
C PRO A 2 5.92 -6.14 -24.91
N GLY A 3 4.79 -6.83 -25.06
CA GLY A 3 3.97 -6.83 -26.26
C GLY A 3 3.45 -8.21 -26.65
N TYR A 4 2.93 -8.34 -27.87
CA TYR A 4 2.38 -9.60 -28.40
C TYR A 4 2.72 -9.78 -29.89
N TYR A 5 2.51 -10.98 -30.43
CA TYR A 5 2.64 -11.23 -31.87
C TYR A 5 1.27 -11.13 -32.55
N ASP A 6 1.16 -10.31 -33.59
CA ASP A 6 -0.06 -10.23 -34.40
C ASP A 6 -0.23 -11.51 -35.23
N HIS A 7 -1.38 -12.17 -35.07
CA HIS A 7 -1.71 -13.42 -35.75
C HIS A 7 -1.89 -13.27 -37.27
N GLN A 8 -2.19 -12.06 -37.76
CA GLN A 8 -2.41 -11.82 -39.20
C GLN A 8 -1.10 -11.51 -39.92
N THR A 9 -0.22 -10.74 -39.31
CA THR A 9 1.03 -10.29 -39.94
C THR A 9 2.27 -11.06 -39.46
N GLY A 10 2.17 -11.82 -38.37
CA GLY A 10 3.28 -12.53 -37.73
C GLY A 10 4.32 -11.62 -37.08
N LYS A 11 4.06 -10.30 -37.03
CA LYS A 11 4.99 -9.29 -36.51
C LYS A 11 4.78 -9.10 -35.02
N PHE A 12 5.88 -8.81 -34.33
CA PHE A 12 5.82 -8.41 -32.92
C PHE A 12 5.35 -6.96 -32.80
N VAL A 13 4.36 -6.73 -31.96
CA VAL A 13 3.83 -5.42 -31.58
C VAL A 13 4.28 -5.11 -30.17
N TYR A 14 5.10 -4.07 -30.03
CA TYR A 14 5.58 -3.58 -28.74
C TYR A 14 4.49 -2.76 -28.03
N ILE A 15 4.38 -2.93 -26.71
CA ILE A 15 3.44 -2.17 -25.85
C ILE A 15 4.27 -1.55 -24.72
N GLU A 16 4.26 -0.22 -24.63
CA GLU A 16 5.06 0.54 -23.67
C GLU A 16 4.57 0.32 -22.23
N GLU A 17 3.27 0.19 -22.01
CA GLU A 17 2.66 -0.05 -20.69
C GLU A 17 2.98 -1.42 -20.09
N MET A 18 3.53 -2.34 -20.90
CA MET A 18 4.01 -3.63 -20.44
C MET A 18 5.48 -3.60 -20.01
N GLU A 19 6.22 -2.53 -20.31
CA GLU A 19 7.58 -2.34 -19.84
C GLU A 19 7.55 -1.75 -18.40
N PRO A 20 8.21 -2.39 -17.42
CA PRO A 20 8.21 -1.88 -16.06
C PRO A 20 9.05 -0.59 -15.97
N GLU A 21 8.44 0.47 -15.43
CA GLU A 21 9.13 1.72 -15.14
C GLU A 21 9.82 1.66 -13.76
N LEU A 22 11.08 2.10 -13.69
CA LEU A 22 11.82 2.24 -12.43
C LEU A 22 11.54 3.61 -11.81
N VAL A 23 10.72 3.65 -10.76
CA VAL A 23 10.46 4.87 -9.98
C VAL A 23 11.61 5.13 -9.01
N VAL A 24 12.57 5.97 -9.40
CA VAL A 24 13.75 6.32 -8.60
C VAL A 24 13.53 7.65 -7.86
N PRO A 25 13.55 7.69 -6.52
CA PRO A 25 13.44 8.94 -5.77
C PRO A 25 14.74 9.74 -5.80
N ASP A 26 14.66 11.06 -5.58
CA ASP A 26 15.84 11.91 -5.33
C ASP A 26 16.44 11.59 -3.95
N LEU A 27 17.75 11.35 -3.92
CA LEU A 27 18.50 10.99 -2.70
C LEU A 27 19.46 12.11 -2.26
N THR A 28 19.33 13.32 -2.79
CA THR A 28 20.10 14.48 -2.35
C THR A 28 19.87 14.69 -0.83
N ASP A 29 20.97 14.80 -0.07
CA ASP A 29 20.97 14.93 1.40
C ASP A 29 20.28 13.78 2.17
N PHE A 30 20.20 12.58 1.59
CA PHE A 30 19.61 11.43 2.26
C PHE A 30 20.48 10.91 3.43
N LYS A 31 19.90 10.99 4.63
CA LYS A 31 20.61 10.70 5.90
C LYS A 31 20.79 9.21 6.17
N LEU A 32 19.84 8.37 5.74
CA LEU A 32 19.90 6.93 6.00
C LEU A 32 21.04 6.29 5.19
N LYS A 33 21.77 5.38 5.83
CA LYS A 33 22.91 4.65 5.23
C LYS A 33 22.59 3.16 5.15
N PRO A 34 23.24 2.40 4.23
CA PRO A 34 22.98 0.97 4.07
C PRO A 34 23.29 0.11 5.31
N TYR A 35 24.13 0.63 6.21
CA TYR A 35 24.52 -0.04 7.45
C TYR A 35 24.31 0.89 8.65
N VAL A 36 24.06 0.27 9.79
CA VAL A 36 23.90 0.94 11.09
C VAL A 36 25.13 0.69 11.98
N SER A 37 25.39 1.58 12.93
CA SER A 37 26.42 1.38 13.96
C SER A 37 26.05 0.22 14.88
N TYR A 38 27.05 -0.46 15.43
CA TYR A 38 26.87 -1.40 16.56
C TYR A 38 26.55 -0.69 17.88
N ASP A 39 26.85 0.60 17.97
CA ASP A 39 26.55 1.45 19.13
C ASP A 39 25.09 1.93 19.09
N VAL A 40 24.16 0.98 19.13
CA VAL A 40 22.71 1.22 19.18
C VAL A 40 22.09 0.34 20.26
N THR A 41 21.04 0.84 20.92
CA THR A 41 20.27 0.06 21.88
C THR A 41 19.55 -1.10 21.19
N GLU A 42 19.47 -2.25 21.86
CA GLU A 42 18.68 -3.38 21.37
C GLU A 42 17.19 -3.03 21.32
N ILE A 43 16.55 -3.29 20.18
CA ILE A 43 15.12 -3.03 19.95
C ILE A 43 14.44 -4.37 19.71
N LYS A 44 13.40 -4.67 20.48
CA LYS A 44 12.51 -5.81 20.22
C LYS A 44 11.34 -5.34 19.35
N GLN A 45 11.19 -5.91 18.17
CA GLN A 45 10.08 -5.60 17.26
C GLN A 45 9.03 -6.70 17.32
N ASP A 46 7.82 -6.35 17.75
CA ASP A 46 6.66 -7.22 17.71
C ASP A 46 5.95 -7.16 16.34
N GLN A 47 5.05 -8.11 16.07
CA GLN A 47 4.30 -8.17 14.81
C GLN A 47 3.38 -6.95 14.66
N PHE A 48 3.45 -6.28 13.52
CA PHE A 48 2.57 -5.16 13.20
C PHE A 48 1.21 -5.66 12.67
N LEU A 49 0.13 -5.38 13.38
CA LEU A 49 -1.22 -5.84 13.06
C LEU A 49 -2.06 -4.74 12.40
N ALA A 50 -3.12 -5.14 11.68
CA ALA A 50 -4.08 -4.19 11.10
C ALA A 50 -4.70 -3.25 12.15
N ARG A 51 -4.87 -3.75 13.39
CA ARG A 51 -5.31 -2.96 14.54
C ARG A 51 -4.33 -1.83 14.87
N ASP A 52 -3.03 -2.09 14.80
CA ASP A 52 -2.00 -1.09 15.11
C ASP A 52 -2.01 0.03 14.06
N LEU A 53 -2.15 -0.35 12.79
CA LEU A 53 -2.33 0.62 11.69
C LEU A 53 -3.59 1.47 11.90
N PHE A 54 -4.73 0.84 12.17
CA PHE A 54 -5.99 1.54 12.43
C PHE A 54 -5.86 2.52 13.61
N ASN A 55 -5.25 2.06 14.69
CA ASN A 55 -5.01 2.87 15.88
C ASN A 55 -4.09 4.07 15.60
N ALA A 56 -3.06 3.89 14.78
CA ALA A 56 -2.10 4.93 14.45
C ALA A 56 -2.66 6.00 13.50
N THR A 57 -3.58 5.63 12.59
CA THR A 57 -4.06 6.55 11.54
C THR A 57 -5.48 7.06 11.77
N TYR A 58 -6.45 6.17 11.99
CA TYR A 58 -7.89 6.49 11.92
C TYR A 58 -8.58 6.57 13.27
N ALA A 59 -8.10 5.84 14.28
CA ALA A 59 -8.81 5.72 15.54
C ALA A 59 -9.10 7.08 16.20
N LYS A 60 -8.15 8.02 16.13
CA LYS A 60 -8.34 9.37 16.68
C LYS A 60 -9.45 10.13 15.96
N SER A 61 -9.40 10.20 14.63
CA SER A 61 -10.38 10.97 13.86
C SER A 61 -11.78 10.40 14.01
N ILE A 62 -11.92 9.08 13.99
CA ILE A 62 -13.20 8.38 14.18
C ILE A 62 -13.72 8.61 15.61
N ALA A 63 -12.88 8.47 16.64
CA ALA A 63 -13.31 8.74 18.01
C ALA A 63 -13.78 10.19 18.21
N ASP A 64 -13.13 11.15 17.57
CA ASP A 64 -13.53 12.55 17.63
C ASP A 64 -14.84 12.82 16.87
N GLN A 65 -15.03 12.23 15.69
CA GLN A 65 -16.30 12.29 14.94
C GLN A 65 -17.45 11.65 15.71
N PHE A 66 -17.20 10.53 16.38
CA PHE A 66 -18.17 9.84 17.23
C PHE A 66 -18.60 10.72 18.40
N LYS A 67 -17.64 11.35 19.10
CA LYS A 67 -17.94 12.30 20.18
C LYS A 67 -18.73 13.52 19.72
N ARG A 68 -18.53 13.97 18.47
CA ARG A 68 -19.28 15.07 17.85
C ARG A 68 -20.67 14.65 17.37
N GLY A 69 -21.00 13.36 17.39
CA GLY A 69 -22.29 12.84 16.92
C GLY A 69 -22.41 12.84 15.39
N GLU A 70 -21.30 12.93 14.66
CA GLU A 70 -21.26 12.94 13.18
C GLU A 70 -21.40 11.52 12.62
N ILE A 71 -21.02 10.51 13.40
CA ILE A 71 -21.12 9.09 13.04
C ILE A 71 -21.93 8.35 14.11
N ASN A 72 -22.88 7.54 13.67
CA ASN A 72 -23.65 6.63 14.51
C ASN A 72 -23.19 5.20 14.23
N PRO A 73 -23.19 4.31 15.23
CA PRO A 73 -22.94 2.90 14.98
C PRO A 73 -24.11 2.37 14.14
N ILE A 74 -23.84 2.05 12.88
CA ILE A 74 -24.76 1.34 12.00
C ILE A 74 -24.54 -0.15 12.27
N GLU A 75 -25.61 -0.92 12.46
CA GLU A 75 -25.53 -2.38 12.48
C GLU A 75 -25.18 -2.84 11.05
N ASP A 76 -24.05 -3.55 10.89
CA ASP A 76 -23.51 -3.95 9.58
C ASP A 76 -24.44 -4.91 8.83
N ASP A 77 -25.04 -4.46 7.71
CA ASP A 77 -25.75 -5.31 6.74
C ASP A 77 -24.87 -5.77 5.56
N ASN A 78 -23.57 -5.41 5.51
CA ASN A 78 -22.75 -5.60 4.30
C ASN A 78 -21.60 -6.61 4.49
N ASN A 79 -21.92 -7.90 4.40
CA ASN A 79 -20.95 -8.97 4.08
C ASN A 79 -21.23 -9.62 2.72
N GLU A 80 -21.78 -8.89 1.75
CA GLU A 80 -22.18 -9.46 0.44
C GLU A 80 -21.39 -8.96 -0.79
N GLU A 81 -20.61 -7.88 -0.72
CA GLU A 81 -19.98 -7.31 -1.93
C GLU A 81 -18.64 -7.93 -2.37
N ASN A 82 -18.21 -9.07 -1.80
CA ASN A 82 -17.05 -9.83 -2.28
C ASN A 82 -17.46 -11.15 -2.97
N LYS A 83 -18.35 -11.07 -3.98
CA LYS A 83 -18.66 -12.21 -4.87
C LYS A 83 -18.45 -11.99 -6.37
N GLU A 84 -18.19 -10.77 -6.85
CA GLU A 84 -18.10 -10.53 -8.30
C GLU A 84 -16.84 -9.75 -8.69
N LYS A 85 -15.67 -10.38 -8.54
CA LYS A 85 -14.49 -10.08 -9.36
C LYS A 85 -13.76 -11.38 -9.69
N ASN A 86 -14.47 -12.31 -10.32
CA ASN A 86 -13.90 -13.48 -11.00
C ASN A 86 -14.01 -13.28 -12.52
#